data_AF-A0A2M7C6G8-F1
#
_entry.id   AF-A0A2M7C6G8-F1
#
_cell.length_a   1.000
_cell.length_b   1.000
_cell.length_c   1.000
_cell.angle_alpha   90.00
_cell.angle_beta   90.00
_cell.angle_gamma   90.00
#
_symmetry.space_group_name_H-M   'P 1'
#
loop_
_entity.id
_entity.type
_entity.pdbx_description
1 polymer ?
#
loop_
_entity_poly.entity_id
_entity_poly.type
_entity_poly.pdbx_seq_one_letter_code
_entity_poly.pdbx_strand_id
1 'polypeptide(L)' 'MVEKKYLNAGEVALALGISKQTLIKYEQKTIFPKARRNNLNGWREYTIEELMKLKKIMGRP' A
#
# COMPACT_ATOMS: atom_id res chain seq x y z
N MET A 1 -16.67 -14.88 -5.13
CA MET A 1 -15.33 -14.34 -5.43
C MET A 1 -14.66 -14.11 -4.08
N VAL A 2 -13.51 -14.71 -3.79
CA VAL A 2 -12.86 -14.58 -2.48
C VAL A 2 -12.32 -13.16 -2.37
N GLU A 3 -12.93 -12.33 -1.52
CA GLU A 3 -12.39 -11.02 -1.18
C GLU A 3 -10.98 -11.20 -0.60
N LYS A 4 -9.96 -10.82 -1.38
CA LYS A 4 -8.60 -10.71 -0.87
C LYS A 4 -8.61 -9.68 0.26
N LYS A 5 -8.46 -10.13 1.50
CA LYS A 5 -8.40 -9.24 2.67
C LYS A 5 -7.19 -8.30 2.67
N TYR A 6 -6.17 -8.63 1.87
CA TYR A 6 -4.92 -7.88 1.80
C TYR A 6 -4.47 -7.69 0.36
N LEU A 7 -3.99 -6.47 0.08
CA LEU A 7 -3.36 -6.06 -1.16
C LEU A 7 -1.84 -6.08 -0.97
N ASN A 8 -1.12 -6.55 -1.98
CA ASN A 8 0.33 -6.43 -1.97
C ASN A 8 0.79 -5.02 -2.42
N ALA A 9 2.04 -4.68 -2.16
CA ALA A 9 2.64 -3.41 -2.60
C ALA A 9 2.47 -3.10 -4.10
N GLY A 10 2.43 -4.12 -4.95
CA GLY A 10 2.18 -3.95 -6.39
C GLY A 10 0.74 -3.57 -6.70
N GLU A 11 -0.23 -4.23 -6.09
CA GLU A 11 -1.66 -3.92 -6.23
C GLU A 11 -1.95 -2.50 -5.70
N VAL A 12 -1.36 -2.13 -4.56
CA VAL A 12 -1.49 -0.78 -4.01
C VAL A 12 -0.86 0.27 -4.91
N ALA A 13 0.35 0.03 -5.42
CA ALA A 13 1.02 0.96 -6.33
C ALA A 13 0.19 1.19 -7.60
N LEU A 14 -0.38 0.11 -8.17
CA LEU A 14 -1.28 0.18 -9.31
C LEU A 14 -2.54 0.99 -8.99
N ALA A 15 -3.19 0.70 -7.86
CA ALA A 15 -4.41 1.40 -7.43
C ALA A 15 -4.17 2.88 -7.11
N LEU A 16 -2.96 3.24 -6.66
CA LEU A 16 -2.54 4.61 -6.44
C LEU A 16 -2.01 5.29 -7.72
N GLY A 17 -1.83 4.56 -8.82
CA GLY A 17 -1.25 5.06 -10.06
C GLY A 17 0.18 5.58 -9.90
N ILE A 18 1.00 4.88 -9.10
CA ILE A 18 2.42 5.18 -8.86
C ILE A 18 3.28 3.92 -9.08
N SER A 19 4.59 4.12 -9.20
CA SER A 19 5.54 3.00 -9.21
C SER A 19 5.67 2.34 -7.82
N LYS A 20 5.93 1.03 -7.79
CA LYS A 20 6.29 0.31 -6.54
C LYS A 20 7.47 0.96 -5.82
N GLN A 21 8.42 1.51 -6.57
CA GLN A 21 9.58 2.18 -6.00
C GLN A 21 9.19 3.51 -5.35
N THR A 22 8.21 4.22 -5.90
CA THR A 22 7.65 5.44 -5.30
C THR A 22 6.94 5.12 -3.99
N LEU A 23 6.13 4.05 -3.96
CA LEU A 23 5.48 3.57 -2.74
C LEU A 23 6.52 3.32 -1.63
N ILE A 24 7.62 2.63 -1.94
CA ILE A 24 8.71 2.35 -0.99
C ILE A 24 9.42 3.64 -0.57
N LYS A 25 9.71 4.56 -1.49
CA LYS A 25 10.31 5.85 -1.16
C LYS A 25 9.42 6.68 -0.23
N TYR A 26 8.11 6.67 -0.44
CA TYR A 26 7.17 7.40 0.42
C TYR A 26 7.05 6.76 1.81
N GLU A 27 7.11 5.42 1.90
CA GLU A 27 7.24 4.71 3.18
C GLU A 27 8.54 5.09 3.91
N GLN A 28 9.68 5.14 3.21
CA GLN A 28 10.98 5.53 3.78
C GLN A 28 11.00 7.01 4.22
N LYS A 29 10.36 7.89 3.45
CA LYS A 29 10.23 9.31 3.75
C LYS A 29 9.14 9.62 4.79
N THR A 30 8.52 8.60 5.39
CA THR A 30 7.42 8.75 6.38
C THR A 30 6.18 9.49 5.86
N ILE A 31 6.07 9.65 4.54
CA ILE A 31 4.87 10.22 3.88
C ILE A 31 3.75 9.18 3.92
N PHE A 32 4.09 7.93 3.63
CA PHE A 32 3.17 6.81 3.78
C PHE A 32 3.43 6.08 5.09
N PRO A 33 2.37 5.63 5.79
CA PRO A 33 2.52 4.79 6.97
C PRO A 33 3.25 3.49 6.61
N LYS A 34 3.98 2.93 7.59
CA LYS A 34 4.68 1.65 7.40
C LYS A 34 3.66 0.55 7.14
N ALA A 35 3.85 -0.17 6.03
CA ALA A 35 3.02 -1.32 5.70
C ALA A 35 3.15 -2.44 6.73
N ARG A 36 2.06 -3.17 6.95
CA ARG A 36 2.14 -4.45 7.66
C ARG A 36 2.99 -5.42 6.84
N ARG A 37 3.85 -6.18 7.50
CA ARG A 37 4.62 -7.25 6.87
C ARG A 37 4.02 -8.59 7.24
N ASN A 38 3.75 -9.42 6.25
CA ASN A 38 3.29 -10.78 6.50
C ASN A 38 4.39 -11.56 7.25
N ASN A 39 4.03 -12.22 8.34
CA ASN A 39 4.97 -13.02 9.13
C ASN A 39 5.45 -14.28 8.38
N LEU A 40 4.71 -14.73 7.36
CA LEU A 40 5.03 -15.92 6.57
C LEU A 40 6.14 -15.63 5.53
N ASN A 41 6.02 -14.53 4.78
CA ASN A 41 6.90 -14.25 3.64
C ASN A 41 7.65 -12.91 3.73
N GLY A 42 7.38 -12.09 4.77
CA GLY A 42 7.95 -10.75 4.93
C GLY A 42 7.42 -9.71 3.93
N TRP A 43 6.37 -10.06 3.16
CA TRP A 43 5.82 -9.20 2.12
C TRP A 43 4.98 -8.08 2.70
N ARG A 44 4.94 -6.94 2.00
CA ARG A 44 4.13 -5.79 2.38
C ARG A 44 2.68 -6.05 2.03
N GLU A 45 1.85 -6.06 3.06
CA GLU A 45 0.41 -6.24 2.99
C GLU A 45 -0.27 -4.96 3.44
N TYR A 46 -1.26 -4.56 2.66
CA TYR A 46 -2.08 -3.39 2.92
C TYR A 46 -3.53 -3.81 2.95
N THR A 47 -4.26 -3.28 3.90
CA THR A 47 -5.73 -3.41 3.92
C THR A 47 -6.38 -2.42 2.95
N ILE A 48 -7.65 -2.64 2.63
CA ILE A 48 -8.45 -1.68 1.86
C ILE A 48 -8.53 -0.33 2.58
N GLU A 49 -8.63 -0.34 3.91
CA GLU A 49 -8.62 0.87 4.74
C GLU A 49 -7.29 1.65 4.62
N GLU A 50 -6.16 0.94 4.62
CA GLU A 50 -4.86 1.57 4.38
C GLU A 50 -4.76 2.14 2.98
N LEU A 51 -5.23 1.42 1.95
CA LEU A 51 -5.29 1.97 0.59
C LEU A 51 -6.11 3.27 0.54
N MET A 52 -7.25 3.34 1.22
CA MET A 52 -8.05 4.57 1.31
C MET A 52 -7.29 5.71 2.00
N LYS A 53 -6.56 5.43 3.09
CA LYS A 53 -5.68 6.41 3.74
C LYS A 53 -4.60 6.91 2.78
N LEU A 54 -3.96 6.00 2.04
CA LEU A 54 -2.93 6.34 1.05
C LEU A 54 -3.48 7.22 -0.09
N LYS A 55 -4.68 6.91 -0.60
CA LYS A 55 -5.38 7.75 -1.59
C LYS A 55 -5.63 9.16 -1.06
N LYS A 56 -6.08 9.26 0.20
CA LYS A 56 -6.31 10.54 0.87
C LYS A 56 -5.03 11.36 1.04
N ILE A 57 -3.91 10.72 1.40
CA ILE A 57 -2.59 11.38 1.51
C ILE A 57 -2.13 11.91 0.14
N MET A 58 -2.41 11.18 -0.94
CA MET A 58 -2.08 11.60 -2.29
C MET A 58 -3.00 12.70 -2.86
N GLY A 59 -4.09 13.06 -2.15
CA GLY A 59 -5.05 14.04 -2.64
C GLY A 59 -5.79 13.58 -3.91
N ARG A 60 -5.87 12.27 -4.16
CA ARG A 60 -6.66 11.72 -5.27
C ARG A 60 -8.07 11.37 -4.76
N PRO A 61 -9.13 12.05 -5.23
CA PRO A 61 -10.51 11.76 -4.87
C PRO A 61 -10.95 10.37 -5.36
#